data_AF-A0A060Z8G3-F1
#
_entry.id   AF-A0A060Z8G3-F1
#
_cell.length_a   1.000
_cell.length_b   1.000
_cell.length_c   1.000
_cell.angle_alpha   90.00
_cell.angle_beta   90.00
_cell.angle_gamma   90.00
#
_symmetry.space_group_name_H-M   'P 1'
#
loop_
_entity.id
_entity.type
_entity.pdbx_description
1 polymer ?
#
loop_
_entity_poly.entity_id
_entity_poly.type
_entity_poly.pdbx_seq_one_letter_code
_entity_poly.pdbx_strand_id
1 'polypeptide(L)'
;MTIQRRGNPKVPDANGIEKKIKRGNALRQASAWRVSRGSLLVVVVALAVVGTLTWLYLASGDPYTTETLVRQAEVVAQTRVYTVDCSEDYENYKRYPGCTPKTCGRAVTDNSVTREEAMALRRLAERGLALAGSDGG
;
A
#
# COMPACT_ATOMS: atom_id res chain seq x y z
N MET A 1 -30.81 77.21 -47.96
CA MET A 1 -29.72 76.86 -47.02
C MET A 1 -30.34 76.27 -45.77
N THR A 2 -30.17 74.97 -45.52
CA THR A 2 -30.71 74.27 -44.35
C THR A 2 -29.61 74.13 -43.29
N ILE A 3 -29.84 74.68 -42.10
CA ILE A 3 -28.96 74.58 -40.94
C ILE A 3 -29.03 73.16 -40.37
N GLN A 4 -27.93 72.43 -40.41
CA GLN A 4 -27.74 71.17 -39.69
C GLN A 4 -27.32 71.49 -38.25
N ARG A 5 -28.20 71.21 -37.27
CA ARG A 5 -27.85 71.30 -35.84
C ARG A 5 -26.87 70.18 -35.50
N ARG A 6 -25.61 70.53 -35.27
CA ARG A 6 -24.59 69.63 -34.70
C ARG A 6 -25.02 69.25 -33.28
N GLY A 7 -25.37 67.98 -33.07
CA GLY A 7 -25.66 67.44 -31.74
C GLY A 7 -24.42 67.51 -30.85
N ASN A 8 -24.62 67.97 -29.61
CA ASN A 8 -23.57 68.06 -28.59
C ASN A 8 -23.06 66.65 -28.21
N PRO A 9 -21.74 66.36 -28.24
CA PRO A 9 -21.24 65.07 -27.77
C PRO A 9 -21.45 64.97 -26.25
N LYS A 10 -22.18 63.93 -25.81
CA LYS A 10 -22.32 63.59 -24.39
C LYS A 10 -20.94 63.27 -23.83
N VAL A 11 -20.47 64.09 -22.89
CA VAL A 11 -19.27 63.82 -22.09
C VAL A 11 -19.47 62.49 -21.35
N PRO A 12 -18.53 61.53 -21.43
CA PRO A 12 -18.68 60.25 -20.76
C PRO A 12 -18.67 60.44 -19.25
N ASP A 13 -19.69 59.89 -18.59
CA ASP A 13 -19.91 59.98 -17.15
C ASP A 13 -18.77 59.25 -16.39
N ALA A 14 -17.86 60.03 -15.81
CA ALA A 14 -16.67 59.54 -15.12
C ALA A 14 -17.01 58.56 -13.99
N ASN A 15 -18.14 58.80 -13.31
CA ASN A 15 -18.67 57.92 -12.25
C ASN A 15 -19.14 56.57 -12.80
N GLY A 16 -19.62 56.54 -14.05
CA GLY A 16 -20.00 55.31 -14.74
C GLY A 16 -18.79 54.45 -15.13
N ILE A 17 -17.70 55.10 -15.55
CA ILE A 17 -16.45 54.43 -15.91
C ILE A 17 -15.79 53.80 -14.67
N GLU A 18 -15.71 54.54 -13.57
CA GLU A 18 -15.11 54.05 -12.32
C GLU A 18 -15.87 52.84 -11.75
N LYS A 19 -17.21 52.89 -11.77
CA LYS A 19 -18.06 51.76 -11.34
C LYS A 19 -17.85 50.51 -12.20
N LYS A 20 -17.64 50.65 -13.52
CA LYS A 20 -17.34 49.52 -14.40
C LYS A 20 -15.98 48.89 -14.11
N ILE A 21 -14.96 49.70 -13.83
CA ILE A 21 -13.61 49.22 -13.48
C ILE A 21 -13.64 48.47 -12.14
N LYS A 22 -14.26 49.05 -11.11
CA LYS A 22 -14.41 48.40 -9.80
C LYS A 22 -15.16 47.06 -9.89
N ARG A 23 -16.24 47.01 -10.68
CA ARG A 23 -17.00 45.78 -10.93
C ARG A 23 -16.16 44.74 -11.68
N GLY A 24 -15.39 45.15 -12.69
CA GLY A 24 -14.49 44.26 -13.43
C GLY A 24 -13.40 43.65 -12.54
N ASN A 25 -12.79 44.44 -11.66
CA ASN A 25 -11.76 43.98 -10.74
C ASN A 25 -12.32 43.00 -9.67
N ALA A 26 -13.51 43.28 -9.13
CA ALA A 26 -14.19 42.36 -8.19
C ALA A 26 -14.53 41.01 -8.85
N LEU A 27 -15.01 41.03 -10.11
CA LEU A 27 -15.28 39.81 -10.88
C LEU A 27 -14.00 39.01 -11.17
N ARG A 28 -12.90 39.67 -11.50
CA ARG A 28 -11.59 39.04 -11.74
C ARG A 28 -10.98 38.45 -10.47
N GLN A 29 -11.10 39.15 -9.34
CA GLN A 29 -10.65 38.62 -8.04
C GLN A 29 -11.48 37.39 -7.63
N ALA A 30 -12.80 37.43 -7.81
CA ALA A 30 -13.67 36.29 -7.52
C ALA A 30 -13.45 35.09 -8.46
N SER A 31 -13.08 35.32 -9.73
CA SER A 31 -12.74 34.24 -10.66
C SER A 31 -11.36 33.66 -10.37
N ALA A 32 -10.34 34.49 -10.14
CA ALA A 32 -8.99 34.06 -9.81
C ALA A 32 -8.96 33.25 -8.50
N TRP A 33 -9.72 33.67 -7.49
CA TRP A 33 -9.81 32.96 -6.22
C TRP A 33 -10.52 31.61 -6.34
N ARG A 34 -11.57 31.51 -7.16
CA ARG A 34 -12.23 30.22 -7.46
C ARG A 34 -11.34 29.26 -8.25
N VAL A 35 -10.60 29.77 -9.24
CA VAL A 35 -9.65 28.97 -10.04
C VAL A 35 -8.48 28.50 -9.18
N SER A 36 -7.93 29.36 -8.32
CA SER A 36 -6.85 29.01 -7.39
C SER A 36 -7.29 27.94 -6.38
N ARG A 37 -8.51 28.05 -5.82
CA ARG A 37 -9.07 27.03 -4.91
C ARG A 37 -9.34 25.70 -5.62
N GLY A 38 -9.85 25.73 -6.85
CA GLY A 38 -10.03 24.52 -7.66
C GLY A 38 -8.71 23.85 -7.99
N SER A 39 -7.70 24.62 -8.40
CA SER A 39 -6.36 24.13 -8.70
C SER A 39 -5.68 23.54 -7.47
N LEU A 40 -5.80 24.18 -6.30
CA LEU A 40 -5.26 23.66 -5.04
C LEU A 40 -5.91 22.32 -4.66
N LEU A 41 -7.24 22.19 -4.80
CA LEU A 41 -7.94 20.94 -4.52
C LEU A 41 -7.49 19.81 -5.44
N VAL A 42 -7.28 20.09 -6.73
CA VAL A 42 -6.77 19.09 -7.69
C VAL A 42 -5.37 18.61 -7.31
N VAL A 43 -4.48 19.51 -6.89
CA VAL A 43 -3.13 19.14 -6.44
C VAL A 43 -3.18 18.27 -5.18
N VAL A 44 -4.02 18.60 -4.20
CA VAL A 44 -4.18 17.80 -2.98
C VAL A 44 -4.71 16.40 -3.30
N VAL A 45 -5.70 16.29 -4.19
CA VAL A 45 -6.23 14.99 -4.63
C VAL A 45 -5.15 14.19 -5.36
N ALA A 46 -4.37 14.82 -6.24
CA ALA A 46 -3.29 14.14 -6.95
C ALA A 46 -2.22 13.61 -5.97
N LEU A 47 -1.82 14.39 -4.97
CA LEU A 47 -0.87 13.96 -3.95
C LEU A 47 -1.43 12.81 -3.09
N ALA A 48 -2.71 12.87 -2.74
CA ALA A 48 -3.37 11.79 -2.01
C ALA A 48 -3.38 10.49 -2.84
N VAL A 49 -3.71 10.56 -4.13
CA VAL A 49 -3.70 9.41 -5.04
C VAL A 49 -2.28 8.84 -5.21
N VAL A 50 -1.27 9.69 -5.39
CA VAL A 50 0.12 9.23 -5.48
C VAL A 50 0.56 8.58 -4.18
N GLY A 51 0.21 9.17 -3.04
CA GLY A 51 0.48 8.60 -1.72
C GLY A 51 -0.17 7.24 -1.51
N THR A 52 -1.45 7.08 -1.88
CA THR A 52 -2.14 5.80 -1.76
C THR A 52 -1.57 4.74 -2.70
N LEU A 53 -1.25 5.10 -3.94
CA LEU A 53 -0.60 4.18 -4.89
C LEU A 53 0.78 3.73 -4.39
N THR A 54 1.57 4.66 -3.85
CA THR A 54 2.90 4.35 -3.29
C THR A 54 2.77 3.44 -2.06
N TRP A 55 1.81 3.71 -1.17
CA TRP A 55 1.51 2.86 -0.03
C TRP A 55 1.11 1.44 -0.46
N LEU A 56 0.19 1.33 -1.42
CA LEU A 56 -0.25 0.03 -1.93
C LEU A 56 0.90 -0.76 -2.57
N TYR A 57 1.77 -0.08 -3.32
CA TYR A 57 2.95 -0.71 -3.90
C TYR A 57 3.91 -1.23 -2.83
N LEU A 58 4.23 -0.41 -1.82
CA LEU A 58 5.09 -0.83 -0.71
C LEU A 58 4.46 -1.94 0.13
N ALA A 59 3.16 -1.85 0.42
CA ALA A 59 2.43 -2.87 1.19
C ALA A 59 2.27 -4.20 0.42
N SER A 60 2.23 -4.16 -0.91
CA SER A 60 2.25 -5.37 -1.75
C SER A 60 3.63 -6.03 -1.84
N GLY A 61 4.67 -5.33 -1.40
CA GLY A 61 6.07 -5.74 -1.51
C GLY A 61 6.61 -6.51 -0.32
N ASP A 62 5.76 -7.06 0.56
CA ASP A 62 6.20 -7.98 1.61
C ASP A 62 6.25 -9.42 1.05
N PRO A 63 7.41 -9.93 0.59
CA PRO A 63 7.56 -11.35 0.23
C PRO A 63 7.45 -12.28 1.46
N TYR A 64 7.34 -11.70 2.66
CA TYR A 64 7.20 -12.41 3.93
C TYR A 64 5.77 -12.40 4.47
N THR A 65 4.75 -12.20 3.62
CA THR A 65 3.36 -12.46 4.05
C THR A 65 3.25 -13.94 4.43
N THR A 66 3.33 -14.21 5.74
CA THR A 66 3.17 -15.55 6.27
C THR A 66 1.70 -15.92 6.16
N GLU A 67 1.33 -16.59 5.08
CA GLU A 67 0.01 -17.20 5.01
C GLU A 67 -0.14 -18.21 6.15
N THR A 68 -1.18 -18.02 6.96
CA THR A 68 -1.48 -18.92 8.07
C THR A 68 -2.02 -20.24 7.49
N LEU A 69 -1.18 -21.27 7.46
CA LEU A 69 -1.53 -22.56 6.87
C LEU A 69 -2.64 -23.28 7.65
N VAL A 70 -2.56 -23.26 8.98
CA VAL A 70 -3.49 -23.93 9.90
C VAL A 70 -3.59 -23.12 11.18
N ARG A 71 -4.77 -23.12 11.83
CA ARG A 71 -4.95 -22.48 13.13
C ARG A 71 -4.38 -23.37 14.24
N GLN A 72 -3.69 -22.80 15.22
CA GLN A 72 -3.09 -23.59 16.32
C GLN A 72 -4.07 -24.52 17.06
N ALA A 73 -5.35 -24.12 17.17
CA ALA A 73 -6.38 -24.88 17.85
C ALA A 73 -7.10 -25.91 16.94
N GLU A 74 -6.75 -25.97 15.66
CA GLU A 74 -7.34 -26.90 14.70
C GLU A 74 -6.60 -28.23 14.72
N VAL A 75 -7.34 -29.34 14.71
CA VAL A 75 -6.77 -30.69 14.55
C VAL A 75 -6.87 -31.09 13.08
N VAL A 76 -5.72 -31.30 12.46
CA VAL A 76 -5.55 -31.62 11.04
C VAL A 76 -5.72 -33.12 10.82
N ALA A 77 -6.96 -33.55 10.54
CA ALA A 77 -7.28 -34.95 10.30
C ALA A 77 -6.59 -35.55 9.06
N GLN A 78 -6.37 -34.74 8.02
CA GLN A 78 -5.69 -35.12 6.79
C GLN A 78 -4.56 -34.14 6.49
N THR A 79 -3.40 -34.65 6.11
CA THR A 79 -2.22 -33.83 5.79
C THR A 79 -2.56 -32.80 4.71
N ARG A 80 -2.37 -31.52 5.03
CA ARG A 80 -2.55 -30.41 4.09
C ARG A 80 -1.20 -30.02 3.51
N VAL A 81 -1.11 -29.99 2.18
CA VAL A 81 0.12 -29.67 1.46
C VAL A 81 -0.11 -28.40 0.63
N TYR A 82 0.79 -27.44 0.82
CA TYR A 82 0.78 -26.15 0.14
C TYR A 82 2.04 -26.07 -0.71
N THR A 83 1.88 -25.75 -2.00
CA THR A 83 3.02 -25.47 -2.88
C THR A 83 3.61 -24.13 -2.52
N VAL A 84 4.93 -24.06 -2.36
CA VAL A 84 5.66 -22.82 -2.09
C VAL A 84 6.83 -22.71 -3.04
N ASP A 85 7.27 -21.49 -3.31
CA ASP A 85 8.46 -21.27 -4.10
C ASP A 85 9.68 -21.86 -3.39
N CYS A 86 10.56 -22.49 -4.19
CA CYS A 86 11.81 -23.02 -3.69
C CYS A 86 12.75 -21.88 -3.27
N SER A 87 13.57 -22.12 -2.24
CA SER A 87 14.63 -21.16 -1.85
C SER A 87 15.53 -20.84 -3.04
N GLU A 88 15.94 -19.58 -3.16
CA GLU A 88 16.91 -19.10 -4.15
C GLU A 88 18.23 -19.87 -4.05
N ASP A 89 18.57 -20.38 -2.87
CA ASP A 89 19.78 -21.18 -2.65
C ASP A 89 19.86 -22.39 -3.59
N TYR A 90 18.72 -22.96 -3.96
CA TYR A 90 18.65 -24.14 -4.82
C TYR A 90 19.13 -23.89 -6.26
N GLU A 91 19.14 -22.64 -6.71
CA GLU A 91 19.70 -22.25 -8.01
C GLU A 91 21.20 -22.57 -8.09
N ASN A 92 21.92 -22.35 -6.98
CA ASN A 92 23.37 -22.60 -6.88
C ASN A 92 23.72 -24.09 -6.86
N TYR A 93 22.75 -24.96 -6.50
CA TYR A 93 22.95 -26.40 -6.34
C TYR A 93 22.49 -27.23 -7.55
N LYS A 94 22.03 -26.58 -8.64
CA LYS A 94 21.63 -27.24 -9.89
C LYS A 94 22.71 -28.14 -10.51
N ARG A 95 23.99 -27.92 -10.17
CA ARG A 95 25.11 -28.77 -10.58
C ARG A 95 25.08 -30.19 -10.00
N TYR A 96 24.31 -30.43 -8.95
CA TYR A 96 24.19 -31.74 -8.29
C TYR A 96 22.82 -32.36 -8.62
N PRO A 97 22.72 -33.13 -9.72
CA PRO A 97 21.44 -33.72 -10.14
C PRO A 97 20.93 -34.68 -9.06
N GLY A 98 19.69 -34.49 -8.63
CA GLY A 98 19.05 -35.30 -7.57
C GLY A 98 19.17 -34.72 -6.16
N CYS A 99 20.08 -33.78 -5.91
CA CYS A 99 20.18 -33.08 -4.62
C CYS A 99 19.27 -31.86 -4.53
N THR A 100 18.87 -31.30 -5.67
CA THR A 100 17.98 -30.14 -5.72
C THR A 100 16.52 -30.60 -5.90
N PRO A 101 15.58 -30.17 -5.04
CA PRO A 101 14.17 -30.54 -5.17
C PRO A 101 13.59 -29.98 -6.47
N LYS A 102 12.74 -30.77 -7.13
CA LYS A 102 12.00 -30.34 -8.34
C LYS A 102 10.76 -29.52 -7.99
N THR A 103 10.20 -29.77 -6.82
CA THR A 103 9.00 -29.12 -6.29
C THR A 103 9.22 -28.83 -4.81
N CYS A 104 8.79 -27.65 -4.37
CA CYS A 104 8.84 -27.26 -2.96
C CYS A 104 7.42 -27.09 -2.40
N GLY A 105 7.25 -27.45 -1.14
CA GLY A 105 5.97 -27.40 -0.47
C GLY A 105 6.11 -27.40 1.04
N ARG A 106 5.06 -26.93 1.72
CA ARG A 106 4.90 -27.05 3.17
C ARG A 106 3.76 -28.00 3.45
N ALA A 107 4.00 -29.00 4.30
CA ALA A 107 3.01 -29.96 4.72
C ALA A 107 2.72 -29.80 6.21
N VAL A 108 1.45 -29.77 6.59
CA VAL A 108 1.00 -29.71 7.99
C VAL A 108 0.22 -30.99 8.31
N THR A 109 0.61 -31.69 9.37
CA THR A 109 -0.01 -32.95 9.81
C THR A 109 0.17 -33.16 11.31
N ASP A 110 -0.90 -33.54 12.00
CA ASP A 110 -0.89 -33.81 13.44
C ASP A 110 -0.64 -35.30 13.76
N ASN A 111 -0.67 -36.17 12.75
CA ASN A 111 -0.58 -37.62 12.93
C ASN A 111 0.84 -38.16 12.77
N SER A 112 1.85 -37.30 12.70
CA SER A 112 3.25 -37.70 12.52
C SER A 112 3.88 -38.28 13.79
N VAL A 113 3.42 -37.84 14.97
CA VAL A 113 3.93 -38.26 16.28
C VAL A 113 2.75 -38.50 17.20
N THR A 114 2.73 -39.65 17.87
CA THR A 114 1.69 -39.97 18.86
C THR A 114 1.86 -39.13 20.13
N ARG A 115 0.79 -39.02 20.93
CA ARG A 115 0.84 -38.26 22.17
C ARG A 115 1.85 -38.84 23.16
N GLU A 116 1.97 -40.16 23.19
CA GLU A 116 2.87 -40.92 24.06
C GLU A 116 4.33 -40.66 23.69
N GLU A 117 4.64 -40.71 22.39
CA GLU A 117 5.97 -40.39 21.86
C GLU A 117 6.33 -38.94 22.15
N ALA A 118 5.41 -38.00 21.91
CA ALA A 118 5.65 -36.59 22.21
C ALA A 118 5.94 -36.36 23.71
N MET A 119 5.23 -37.05 24.61
CA MET A 119 5.51 -36.99 26.05
C MET A 119 6.87 -37.59 26.41
N ALA A 120 7.28 -38.69 25.77
CA ALA A 120 8.59 -39.29 25.97
C ALA A 120 9.72 -38.36 25.49
N LEU A 121 9.58 -37.78 24.29
CA LEU A 121 10.52 -36.81 23.73
C LEU A 121 10.65 -35.57 24.60
N ARG A 122 9.53 -35.05 25.12
CA ARG A 122 9.53 -33.93 26.07
C ARG A 122 10.37 -34.24 27.30
N ARG A 123 10.17 -35.41 27.93
CA ARG A 123 10.96 -35.81 29.11
C ARG A 123 12.45 -35.94 28.80
N LEU A 124 12.78 -36.44 27.61
CA LEU A 124 14.17 -36.55 27.16
C LEU A 124 14.80 -35.17 26.98
N ALA A 125 14.10 -34.25 26.32
CA ALA A 125 14.53 -32.87 26.13
C ALA A 125 14.72 -32.16 27.47
N GLU A 126 13.74 -32.21 28.38
CA GLU A 126 13.83 -31.59 29.71
C GLU A 126 15.04 -32.08 30.51
N ARG A 127 15.33 -33.40 30.47
CA ARG A 127 16.51 -33.97 31.13
C ARG A 127 17.82 -33.55 30.46
N GLY A 128 17.85 -33.52 29.13
CA GLY A 128 19.03 -33.08 28.37
C GLY A 128 19.35 -31.61 28.63
N LEU A 129 18.34 -30.74 28.61
CA LEU A 129 18.49 -29.32 28.94
C LEU A 129 18.93 -29.11 30.39
N ALA A 130 18.46 -29.93 31.34
CA ALA A 130 18.90 -29.83 32.74
C ALA A 130 20.39 -30.20 32.93
N LEU A 131 20.97 -30.98 32.02
CA LEU A 131 22.39 -31.33 32.01
C LEU A 131 23.24 -30.30 31.27
N ALA A 132 22.65 -29.57 30.31
CA ALA A 132 23.30 -28.48 29.62
C ALA A 132 23.34 -27.26 30.54
N GLY A 133 24.54 -26.86 30.98
CA GLY A 133 24.73 -25.61 31.70
C GLY A 133 24.15 -24.43 30.91
N SER A 134 23.53 -23.49 31.62
CA SER A 134 22.93 -22.27 31.08
C SER A 134 24.01 -21.29 30.61
N ASP A 135 24.51 -21.46 29.39
CA ASP A 135 25.39 -20.46 28.74
C ASP A 135 24.92 -20.08 27.33
N GLY A 136 23.66 -20.37 26.96
CA GLY A 136 23.15 -20.06 25.62
C GLY A 136 21.67 -19.68 25.62
N GLY A 137 21.41 -18.37 25.62
CA GLY A 137 20.17 -17.72 25.20
C GLY A 137 20.50 -16.55 24.29
#